data_AF-A0A6L7JPB0-F1
#
_entry.id   AF-A0A6L7JPB0-F1
#
_cell.length_a   1.000
_cell.length_b   1.000
_cell.length_c   1.000
_cell.angle_alpha   90.00
_cell.angle_beta   90.00
_cell.angle_gamma   90.00
#
_symmetry.space_group_name_H-M   'P 1'
#
loop_
_entity.id
_entity.type
_entity.pdbx_description
1 polymer ?
#
loop_
_entity_poly.entity_id
_entity_poly.type
_entity_poly.pdbx_seq_one_letter_code
_entity_poly.pdbx_strand_id
1 'polypeptide(L)'
;MSTDNLEAQARQFASDISDLLNNTVTQGIRISTATTPGGRAVIERSVTAQDPKPDPISISSTGKKAVVFLYLLHSYEFDPENIYLTMTQSTMSLYTSAAMHDDQLVVGIDYARNPKNQFPGAHLHVAGNRDDLDTIYLGDKRKTRKLLDLHFPVGGKRFLPNLEDLVEFMVTEKMVKPHPGWKQEVKTHRARWETIQLKAAVRRNQQDAAATLREAGWIINSPEQQL
;
A
#
# COMPACT_ATOMS: atom_id res chain seq x y z
N MET A 1 2.00 19.33 18.56
CA MET A 1 0.76 18.82 17.95
C MET A 1 0.38 17.54 18.69
N SER A 2 -0.89 17.38 19.10
CA SER A 2 -1.33 16.28 19.97
C SER A 2 -1.51 14.97 19.18
N THR A 3 -1.52 13.85 19.90
CA THR A 3 -1.90 12.51 19.42
C THR A 3 -3.25 12.48 18.69
N ASP A 4 -4.15 13.43 19.01
CA ASP A 4 -5.49 13.54 18.39
C ASP A 4 -5.43 13.78 16.87
N ASN A 5 -4.40 14.48 16.38
CA ASN A 5 -4.22 14.72 14.94
C ASN A 5 -3.78 13.44 14.20
N LEU A 6 -3.03 12.54 14.85
CA LEU A 6 -2.61 11.27 14.26
C LEU A 6 -3.83 10.38 14.04
N GLU A 7 -4.64 10.24 15.08
CA GLU A 7 -5.84 9.42 15.04
C GLU A 7 -6.85 9.94 14.02
N ALA A 8 -7.00 11.26 13.92
CA ALA A 8 -7.87 11.87 12.91
C ALA A 8 -7.40 11.53 11.48
N GLN A 9 -6.11 11.73 11.18
CA GLN A 9 -5.56 11.39 9.85
C GLN A 9 -5.64 9.90 9.55
N ALA A 10 -5.36 9.04 10.53
CA ALA A 10 -5.45 7.58 10.38
C ALA A 10 -6.91 7.12 10.18
N ARG A 11 -7.88 7.70 10.90
CA ARG A 11 -9.31 7.42 10.71
C ARG A 11 -9.79 7.85 9.33
N GLN A 12 -9.36 9.02 8.85
CA GLN A 12 -9.70 9.47 7.50
C GLN A 12 -9.15 8.49 6.46
N PHE A 13 -7.89 8.08 6.58
CA PHE A 13 -7.31 7.11 5.64
C PHE A 13 -8.01 5.74 5.69
N ALA A 14 -8.38 5.25 6.87
CA ALA A 14 -9.17 4.02 7.01
C ALA A 14 -10.58 4.15 6.36
N SER A 15 -11.20 5.32 6.47
CA SER A 15 -12.45 5.64 5.76
C SER A 15 -12.26 5.60 4.25
N ASP A 16 -11.22 6.25 3.74
CA ASP A 16 -10.93 6.30 2.30
C ASP A 16 -10.71 4.89 1.72
N ILE A 17 -10.05 3.98 2.45
CA ILE A 17 -9.93 2.58 2.04
C ILE A 17 -11.28 1.87 2.03
N SER A 18 -12.09 2.08 3.08
CA SER A 18 -13.42 1.47 3.17
C SER A 18 -14.30 1.89 1.99
N ASP A 19 -14.27 3.19 1.66
CA ASP A 19 -15.00 3.77 0.53
C ASP A 19 -14.51 3.20 -0.80
N LEU A 20 -13.20 3.15 -1.03
CA LEU A 20 -12.62 2.55 -2.24
C LEU A 20 -13.12 1.12 -2.43
N LEU A 21 -12.98 0.27 -1.40
CA LEU A 21 -13.35 -1.14 -1.50
C LEU A 21 -14.86 -1.30 -1.73
N ASN A 22 -15.69 -0.60 -0.95
CA ASN A 22 -17.15 -0.73 -1.03
C ASN A 22 -17.74 -0.18 -2.33
N ASN A 23 -17.11 0.83 -2.94
CA ASN A 23 -17.55 1.40 -4.20
C ASN A 23 -16.93 0.70 -5.43
N THR A 24 -16.05 -0.31 -5.21
CA THR A 24 -15.41 -1.06 -6.31
C THR A 24 -15.71 -2.54 -6.30
N VAL A 25 -15.33 -3.28 -5.25
CA VAL A 25 -15.29 -4.76 -5.28
C VAL A 25 -15.89 -5.45 -4.05
N THR A 26 -16.19 -4.72 -2.97
CA THR A 26 -16.82 -5.26 -1.75
C THR A 26 -18.12 -4.54 -1.41
N GLN A 27 -18.82 -4.96 -0.35
CA GLN A 27 -20.00 -4.27 0.16
C GLN A 27 -20.00 -4.32 1.69
N GLY A 28 -20.15 -3.16 2.34
CA GLY A 28 -20.28 -3.04 3.79
C GLY A 28 -19.02 -3.36 4.60
N ILE A 29 -17.84 -3.44 3.96
CA ILE A 29 -16.57 -3.62 4.66
C ILE A 29 -16.20 -2.31 5.37
N ARG A 30 -15.70 -2.44 6.60
CA ARG A 30 -15.16 -1.33 7.38
C ARG A 30 -13.72 -1.63 7.74
N ILE A 31 -12.82 -0.76 7.29
CA ILE A 31 -11.44 -0.69 7.76
C ILE A 31 -11.40 0.26 8.94
N SER A 32 -10.64 -0.12 9.96
CA SER A 32 -10.52 0.65 11.20
C SER A 32 -9.05 0.98 11.44
N THR A 33 -8.80 1.79 12.46
CA THR A 33 -7.45 2.11 12.92
C THR A 33 -7.35 1.93 14.43
N ALA A 34 -6.18 1.56 14.92
CA ALA A 34 -5.84 1.62 16.35
C ALA A 34 -4.45 2.24 16.54
N THR A 35 -4.27 2.90 17.68
CA THR A 35 -2.97 3.42 18.10
C THR A 35 -2.30 2.39 18.99
N THR A 36 -1.12 1.93 18.58
CA THR A 36 -0.28 1.03 19.39
C THR A 36 0.32 1.78 20.59
N PRO A 37 0.75 1.08 21.66
CA PRO A 37 1.44 1.71 22.80
C PRO A 37 2.70 2.50 22.40
N GLY A 38 3.33 2.16 21.27
CA GLY A 38 4.50 2.86 20.74
C GLY A 38 4.19 4.11 19.91
N GLY A 39 2.94 4.58 19.90
CA GLY A 39 2.53 5.80 19.18
C GLY A 39 2.37 5.62 17.66
N ARG A 40 2.34 4.37 17.17
CA ARG A 40 2.07 4.06 15.76
C ARG A 40 0.58 3.86 15.53
N ALA A 41 0.05 4.34 14.41
CA ALA A 41 -1.28 3.98 13.95
C ALA A 41 -1.20 2.74 13.05
N VAL A 42 -2.03 1.74 13.33
CA VAL A 42 -2.19 0.53 12.51
C VAL A 42 -3.57 0.56 11.89
N ILE A 43 -3.64 0.34 10.57
CA ILE A 43 -4.86 0.41 9.77
C ILE A 43 -5.07 -0.94 9.08
N GLU A 44 -6.16 -1.60 9.44
CA GLU A 44 -6.47 -2.97 9.02
C GLU A 44 -7.95 -3.32 9.24
N ARG A 45 -8.36 -4.52 8.80
CA ARG A 45 -9.68 -5.08 9.14
C ARG A 45 -9.61 -5.76 10.51
N SER A 46 -10.60 -5.49 11.38
CA SER A 46 -10.69 -6.09 12.73
C SER A 46 -9.51 -5.72 13.66
N VAL A 47 -9.13 -4.44 13.71
CA VAL A 47 -7.90 -3.97 14.38
C VAL A 47 -7.81 -4.38 15.85
N THR A 48 -6.68 -4.99 16.24
CA THR A 48 -6.28 -5.16 17.64
C THR A 48 -4.96 -4.42 17.91
N ALA A 49 -4.91 -3.61 18.97
CA ALA A 49 -3.69 -2.86 19.33
C ALA A 49 -2.55 -3.76 19.81
N GLN A 50 -2.86 -4.98 20.25
CA GLN A 50 -1.93 -6.06 20.55
C GLN A 50 -1.99 -7.11 19.44
N ASP A 51 -0.87 -7.33 18.75
CA ASP A 51 -0.67 -8.36 17.71
C ASP A 51 -1.61 -8.25 16.48
N PRO A 52 -1.39 -7.26 15.59
CA PRO A 52 -2.20 -7.08 14.39
C PRO A 52 -2.09 -8.32 13.49
N LYS A 53 -3.19 -9.08 13.43
CA LYS A 53 -3.40 -10.22 12.54
C LYS A 53 -4.69 -9.97 11.79
N PRO A 54 -4.65 -9.21 10.69
CA PRO A 54 -5.89 -8.82 10.04
C PRO A 54 -6.61 -10.02 9.46
N ASP A 55 -7.92 -10.03 9.68
CA ASP A 55 -8.80 -10.94 8.96
C ASP A 55 -8.76 -10.59 7.47
N PRO A 56 -8.58 -11.58 6.57
CA PRO A 56 -8.64 -11.30 5.15
C PRO A 56 -10.02 -10.74 4.76
N ILE A 57 -10.01 -9.78 3.84
CA ILE A 57 -11.20 -9.24 3.21
C ILE A 57 -11.62 -10.22 2.11
N SER A 58 -12.75 -10.89 2.32
CA SER A 58 -13.35 -11.77 1.32
C SER A 58 -14.02 -10.94 0.24
N ILE A 59 -13.60 -11.16 -1.01
CA ILE A 59 -14.11 -10.49 -2.20
C ILE A 59 -14.73 -11.57 -3.08
N SER A 60 -16.07 -11.60 -3.15
CA SER A 60 -16.80 -12.62 -3.89
C SER A 60 -17.36 -12.09 -5.21
N SER A 61 -17.26 -12.89 -6.27
CA SER A 61 -17.99 -12.62 -7.50
C SER A 61 -19.44 -13.09 -7.35
N THR A 62 -20.41 -12.21 -7.58
CA THR A 62 -21.85 -12.54 -7.46
C THR A 62 -22.18 -13.80 -8.26
N GLY A 63 -22.64 -14.86 -7.59
CA GLY A 63 -23.14 -16.10 -8.22
C GLY A 63 -22.12 -17.22 -8.44
N LYS A 64 -20.87 -17.14 -7.94
CA LYS A 64 -19.89 -18.24 -7.99
C LYS A 64 -19.02 -18.35 -6.73
N LYS A 65 -18.36 -19.51 -6.54
CA LYS A 65 -17.37 -19.81 -5.49
C LYS A 65 -16.04 -19.04 -5.63
N ALA A 66 -15.86 -18.19 -6.64
CA ALA A 66 -14.63 -17.43 -6.80
C ALA A 66 -14.55 -16.37 -5.70
N VAL A 67 -13.71 -16.65 -4.71
CA VAL A 67 -13.43 -15.76 -3.59
C VAL A 67 -11.95 -15.42 -3.65
N VAL A 68 -11.65 -14.15 -3.88
CA VAL A 68 -10.32 -13.59 -3.65
C VAL A 68 -10.29 -13.08 -2.22
N PHE A 69 -9.18 -13.31 -1.53
CA PHE A 69 -8.96 -12.85 -0.16
C PHE A 69 -7.89 -11.78 -0.17
N LEU A 70 -8.26 -10.55 0.18
CA LEU A 70 -7.34 -9.42 0.30
C LEU A 70 -6.85 -9.32 1.75
N TYR A 71 -5.57 -9.54 1.96
CA TYR A 71 -4.87 -9.15 3.18
C TYR A 71 -4.40 -7.70 3.06
N LEU A 72 -4.64 -6.91 4.10
CA LEU A 72 -4.30 -5.49 4.13
C LEU A 72 -3.82 -5.10 5.51
N LEU A 73 -2.57 -4.63 5.59
CA LEU A 73 -1.97 -4.08 6.79
C LEU A 73 -1.18 -2.83 6.44
N HIS A 74 -1.49 -1.72 7.09
CA HIS A 74 -0.67 -0.52 7.01
C HIS A 74 -0.28 -0.04 8.41
N SER A 75 0.98 0.36 8.56
CA SER A 75 1.49 1.00 9.77
C SER A 75 2.00 2.39 9.45
N TYR A 76 1.70 3.32 10.35
CA TYR A 76 2.01 4.74 10.21
C TYR A 76 2.60 5.31 11.49
N GLU A 77 3.46 6.29 11.29
CA GLU A 77 3.97 7.20 12.32
C GLU A 77 3.74 8.64 11.85
N PHE A 78 3.98 9.62 12.72
CA PHE A 78 4.15 10.98 12.23
C PHE A 78 5.46 11.13 11.46
N ASP A 79 5.50 12.11 10.55
CA ASP A 79 6.77 12.60 10.02
C ASP A 79 7.60 13.27 11.13
N PRO A 80 8.93 13.49 10.93
CA PRO A 80 9.79 14.05 11.97
C PRO A 80 9.32 15.40 12.53
N GLU A 81 8.60 16.19 11.73
CA GLU A 81 8.03 17.48 12.13
C GLU A 81 6.68 17.37 12.86
N ASN A 82 6.12 16.16 13.00
CA ASN A 82 4.83 15.87 13.64
C ASN A 82 3.61 16.55 13.00
N ILE A 83 3.61 16.67 11.67
CA ILE A 83 2.56 17.33 10.89
C ILE A 83 1.70 16.30 10.13
N TYR A 84 2.34 15.32 9.47
CA TYR A 84 1.65 14.42 8.54
C TYR A 84 1.85 12.95 8.89
N LEU A 85 0.79 12.18 8.70
CA LEU A 85 0.83 10.73 8.72
C LEU A 85 1.81 10.20 7.66
N THR A 86 2.72 9.34 8.08
CA THR A 86 3.82 8.81 7.27
C THR A 86 3.83 7.29 7.36
N MET A 87 3.57 6.63 6.23
CA MET A 87 3.55 5.16 6.16
C MET A 87 4.92 4.59 6.46
N THR A 88 5.04 3.75 7.48
CA THR A 88 6.29 3.05 7.84
C THR A 88 6.32 1.63 7.28
N GLN A 89 5.16 1.00 7.18
CA GLN A 89 4.99 -0.33 6.58
C GLN A 89 3.66 -0.42 5.84
N SER A 90 3.63 -1.19 4.76
CA SER A 90 2.42 -1.60 4.08
C SER A 90 2.60 -3.01 3.52
N THR A 91 1.62 -3.87 3.77
CA THR A 91 1.51 -5.20 3.16
C THR A 91 0.12 -5.32 2.58
N MET A 92 0.05 -5.58 1.28
CA MET A 92 -1.20 -5.83 0.56
C MET A 92 -1.04 -7.09 -0.27
N SER A 93 -1.87 -8.10 -0.03
CA SER A 93 -1.69 -9.40 -0.66
C SER A 93 -3.03 -9.99 -1.07
N LEU A 94 -3.06 -10.62 -2.25
CA LEU A 94 -4.21 -11.35 -2.75
C LEU A 94 -3.97 -12.85 -2.59
N TYR A 95 -4.94 -13.55 -2.02
CA TYR A 95 -4.91 -14.99 -1.79
C TYR A 95 -6.13 -15.67 -2.40
N THR A 96 -5.98 -16.96 -2.68
CA THR A 96 -7.06 -17.85 -3.14
C THR A 96 -7.83 -18.50 -1.99
N SER A 97 -7.41 -18.28 -0.74
CA SER A 97 -7.97 -18.91 0.45
C SER A 97 -7.81 -18.00 1.68
N ALA A 98 -8.77 -18.05 2.60
CA ALA A 98 -8.76 -17.33 3.87
C ALA A 98 -7.61 -17.77 4.81
N ALA A 99 -7.04 -18.96 4.58
CA ALA A 99 -5.91 -19.46 5.37
C ALA A 99 -4.60 -18.72 5.05
N MET A 100 -4.52 -18.05 3.89
CA MET A 100 -3.40 -17.20 3.48
C MET A 100 -2.03 -17.90 3.54
N HIS A 101 -1.97 -19.18 3.17
CA HIS A 101 -0.70 -19.89 3.04
C HIS A 101 0.11 -19.38 1.84
N ASP A 102 1.43 -19.54 1.90
CA ASP A 102 2.37 -19.10 0.86
C ASP A 102 2.03 -19.65 -0.54
N ASP A 103 1.60 -20.91 -0.63
CA ASP A 103 1.19 -21.57 -1.87
C ASP A 103 -0.19 -21.10 -2.38
N GLN A 104 -0.91 -20.32 -1.58
CA GLN A 104 -2.20 -19.74 -1.91
C GLN A 104 -2.11 -18.25 -2.29
N LEU A 105 -0.93 -17.63 -2.13
CA LEU A 105 -0.70 -16.25 -2.57
C LEU A 105 -0.82 -16.16 -4.09
N VAL A 106 -1.48 -15.12 -4.58
CA VAL A 106 -1.48 -14.74 -6.00
C VAL A 106 -0.39 -13.70 -6.23
N VAL A 107 -0.47 -12.60 -5.49
CA VAL A 107 0.49 -11.48 -5.55
C VAL A 107 0.51 -10.78 -4.19
N GLY A 108 1.69 -10.35 -3.76
CA GLY A 108 1.89 -9.55 -2.56
C GLY A 108 2.69 -8.29 -2.88
N ILE A 109 2.35 -7.18 -2.24
CA ILE A 109 3.08 -5.92 -2.33
C ILE A 109 3.48 -5.55 -0.92
N ASP A 110 4.79 -5.51 -0.70
CA ASP A 110 5.38 -5.18 0.58
C ASP A 110 6.18 -3.89 0.49
N TYR A 111 6.01 -3.09 1.53
CA TYR A 111 6.73 -1.86 1.73
C TYR A 111 7.17 -1.72 3.18
N ALA A 112 8.45 -1.42 3.37
CA ALA A 112 9.06 -0.97 4.61
C ALA A 112 9.87 0.31 4.30
N ARG A 113 9.57 1.39 5.03
CA ARG A 113 10.23 2.69 4.82
C ARG A 113 11.74 2.63 5.04
N ASN A 114 12.16 1.91 6.08
CA ASN A 114 13.55 1.74 6.49
C ASN A 114 13.81 0.22 6.68
N PRO A 115 13.99 -0.54 5.59
CA PRO A 115 14.22 -1.98 5.70
C PRO A 115 15.54 -2.25 6.44
N LYS A 116 15.53 -3.20 7.38
CA LYS A 116 16.71 -3.63 8.13
C LYS A 116 17.43 -4.84 7.50
N ASN A 117 17.10 -5.15 6.25
CA ASN A 117 17.63 -6.27 5.49
C ASN A 117 18.19 -5.80 4.15
N GLN A 118 18.71 -6.73 3.36
CA GLN A 118 19.36 -6.44 2.07
C GLN A 118 18.39 -6.20 0.90
N PHE A 119 17.08 -6.32 1.11
CA PHE A 119 16.08 -6.25 0.05
C PHE A 119 15.54 -4.82 -0.11
N PRO A 120 15.00 -4.47 -1.30
CA PRO A 120 14.41 -3.15 -1.53
C PRO A 120 13.30 -2.86 -0.53
N GLY A 121 13.21 -1.60 -0.10
CA GLY A 121 12.14 -1.16 0.81
C GLY A 121 10.75 -1.30 0.21
N ALA A 122 10.60 -1.39 -1.11
CA ALA A 122 9.32 -1.72 -1.74
C ALA A 122 9.52 -2.80 -2.81
N HIS A 123 8.74 -3.86 -2.74
CA HIS A 123 8.85 -4.97 -3.65
C HIS A 123 7.53 -5.72 -3.78
N LEU A 124 7.45 -6.51 -4.84
CA LEU A 124 6.34 -7.37 -5.15
C LEU A 124 6.77 -8.83 -5.04
N HIS A 125 5.84 -9.68 -4.61
CA HIS A 125 5.93 -11.12 -4.53
C HIS A 125 4.88 -11.74 -5.45
N VAL A 126 5.22 -12.83 -6.14
CA VAL A 126 4.28 -13.63 -6.93
C VAL A 126 4.50 -15.09 -6.57
N ALA A 127 3.45 -15.81 -6.20
CA ALA A 127 3.56 -17.25 -6.06
C ALA A 127 3.27 -17.93 -7.41
N GLY A 128 3.97 -19.03 -7.63
CA GLY A 128 3.86 -19.81 -8.85
C GLY A 128 4.99 -20.83 -8.92
N ASN A 129 4.78 -21.87 -9.71
CA ASN A 129 5.79 -22.89 -9.94
C ASN A 129 6.65 -22.51 -11.13
N ARG A 130 7.97 -22.60 -10.94
CA ARG A 130 8.95 -22.41 -11.98
C ARG A 130 10.09 -23.40 -11.78
N ASP A 131 10.07 -24.48 -12.56
CA ASP A 131 10.92 -25.64 -12.34
C ASP A 131 12.41 -25.39 -12.63
N ASP A 132 12.74 -24.33 -13.37
CA ASP A 132 14.11 -23.96 -13.75
C ASP A 132 14.72 -22.86 -12.87
N LEU A 133 14.04 -22.43 -11.80
CA LEU A 133 14.51 -21.30 -10.99
C LEU A 133 15.86 -21.58 -10.32
N ASP A 134 16.16 -22.84 -10.01
CA ASP A 134 17.44 -23.24 -9.42
C ASP A 134 18.63 -23.01 -10.35
N THR A 135 18.40 -22.93 -11.66
CA THR A 135 19.46 -22.73 -12.66
C THR A 135 20.07 -21.34 -12.60
N ILE A 136 19.33 -20.35 -12.09
CA ILE A 136 19.77 -18.95 -12.02
C ILE A 136 20.38 -18.56 -10.66
N TYR A 137 20.31 -19.44 -9.66
CA TYR A 137 20.81 -19.14 -8.32
C TYR A 137 22.28 -19.53 -8.13
N LEU A 138 23.05 -18.58 -7.62
CA LEU A 138 24.41 -18.83 -7.15
C LEU A 138 24.39 -19.51 -5.77
N GLY A 139 24.97 -20.71 -5.70
CA GLY A 139 25.17 -21.48 -4.45
C GLY A 139 23.99 -22.38 -4.07
N ASP A 140 24.30 -23.55 -3.52
CA ASP A 140 23.31 -24.63 -3.30
C ASP A 140 22.18 -24.25 -2.33
N LYS A 141 22.44 -23.37 -1.35
CA LYS A 141 21.40 -22.91 -0.40
C LYS A 141 20.30 -22.07 -1.06
N ARG A 142 20.53 -21.51 -2.24
CA ARG A 142 19.54 -20.68 -2.95
C ARG A 142 18.71 -21.49 -3.95
N LYS A 143 19.12 -22.73 -4.27
CA LYS A 143 18.41 -23.68 -5.14
C LYS A 143 17.18 -24.33 -4.49
N THR A 144 16.64 -23.73 -3.45
CA THR A 144 15.38 -24.16 -2.81
C THR A 144 14.38 -23.02 -2.74
N ARG A 145 14.74 -21.85 -3.30
CA ARG A 145 13.87 -20.69 -3.31
C ARG A 145 12.77 -20.89 -4.34
N LYS A 146 11.57 -20.47 -3.97
CA LYS A 146 10.40 -20.43 -4.83
C LYS A 146 10.31 -19.06 -5.49
N LEU A 147 9.47 -18.96 -6.53
CA LEU A 147 9.16 -17.67 -7.16
C LEU A 147 8.68 -16.63 -6.14
N LEU A 148 7.90 -17.09 -5.16
CA LEU A 148 7.39 -16.28 -4.04
C LEU A 148 8.51 -15.59 -3.26
N ASP A 149 9.67 -16.24 -3.10
CA ASP A 149 10.76 -15.69 -2.30
C ASP A 149 11.46 -14.51 -3.01
N LEU A 150 11.21 -14.30 -4.31
CA LEU A 150 11.79 -13.19 -5.04
C LEU A 150 11.16 -11.87 -4.63
N HIS A 151 12.00 -10.85 -4.46
CA HIS A 151 11.60 -9.51 -4.10
C HIS A 151 11.73 -8.63 -5.34
N PHE A 152 10.70 -8.61 -6.18
CA PHE A 152 10.71 -7.81 -7.42
C PHE A 152 10.65 -6.33 -7.06
N PRO A 153 11.71 -5.52 -7.26
CA PRO A 153 11.71 -4.12 -6.83
C PRO A 153 10.70 -3.31 -7.64
N VAL A 154 9.89 -2.49 -6.97
CA VAL A 154 8.85 -1.65 -7.62
C VAL A 154 9.09 -0.15 -7.46
N GLY A 155 10.28 0.23 -6.99
CA GLY A 155 10.68 1.63 -6.80
C GLY A 155 10.97 1.99 -5.35
N GLY A 156 10.92 3.28 -5.05
CA GLY A 156 11.23 3.84 -3.74
C GLY A 156 9.99 4.17 -2.91
N LYS A 157 10.15 4.95 -1.83
CA LYS A 157 9.08 5.28 -0.87
C LYS A 157 7.89 6.13 -1.39
N ARG A 158 7.76 6.36 -2.70
CA ARG A 158 6.76 7.21 -3.33
C ARG A 158 6.29 6.59 -4.64
N PHE A 159 5.06 6.88 -5.03
CA PHE A 159 4.50 6.39 -6.29
C PHE A 159 4.58 4.85 -6.43
N LEU A 160 4.41 4.15 -5.31
CA LEU A 160 4.41 2.70 -5.21
C LEU A 160 3.09 2.10 -5.72
N PRO A 161 3.10 0.83 -6.16
CA PRO A 161 1.87 0.08 -6.30
C PRO A 161 0.99 0.20 -5.05
N ASN A 162 -0.28 0.56 -5.23
CA ASN A 162 -1.23 0.87 -4.18
C ASN A 162 -2.45 -0.07 -4.22
N LEU A 163 -3.43 0.18 -3.33
CA LEU A 163 -4.62 -0.66 -3.25
C LEU A 163 -5.50 -0.52 -4.49
N GLU A 164 -5.55 0.68 -5.07
CA GLU A 164 -6.24 0.98 -6.33
C GLU A 164 -5.69 0.11 -7.48
N ASP A 165 -4.38 -0.12 -7.51
CA ASP A 165 -3.74 -0.98 -8.51
C ASP A 165 -4.12 -2.46 -8.32
N LEU A 166 -4.23 -2.96 -7.08
CA LEU A 166 -4.73 -4.32 -6.83
C LEU A 166 -6.21 -4.47 -7.19
N VAL A 167 -7.04 -3.45 -6.90
CA VAL A 167 -8.45 -3.43 -7.31
C VAL A 167 -8.56 -3.49 -8.84
N GLU A 168 -7.81 -2.64 -9.54
CA GLU A 168 -7.79 -2.62 -11.01
C GLU A 168 -7.28 -3.95 -11.59
N PHE A 169 -6.24 -4.53 -10.99
CA PHE A 169 -5.70 -5.84 -11.36
C PHE A 169 -6.75 -6.95 -11.23
N MET A 170 -7.39 -7.09 -10.07
CA MET A 170 -8.41 -8.12 -9.83
C MET A 170 -9.56 -8.04 -10.84
N VAL A 171 -9.98 -6.82 -11.18
CA VAL A 171 -11.10 -6.60 -12.11
C VAL A 171 -10.67 -6.87 -13.56
N THR A 172 -9.50 -6.39 -13.96
CA THR A 172 -8.99 -6.53 -15.34
C THR A 172 -8.69 -7.99 -15.68
N GLU A 173 -8.13 -8.74 -14.73
CA GLU A 173 -7.89 -10.18 -14.83
C GLU A 173 -9.15 -11.04 -14.58
N LYS A 174 -10.33 -10.40 -14.42
CA LYS A 174 -11.64 -11.06 -14.25
C LYS A 174 -11.71 -12.00 -13.04
N MET A 175 -10.93 -11.72 -11.99
CA MET A 175 -10.97 -12.47 -10.73
C MET A 175 -12.22 -12.11 -9.92
N VAL A 176 -12.69 -10.86 -10.04
CA VAL A 176 -13.83 -10.33 -9.30
C VAL A 176 -14.78 -9.58 -10.24
N LYS A 177 -16.06 -9.50 -9.85
CA LYS A 177 -17.04 -8.65 -10.55
C LYS A 177 -17.09 -7.29 -9.85
N PRO A 178 -16.76 -6.18 -10.52
CA PRO A 178 -16.81 -4.87 -9.92
C PRO A 178 -18.24 -4.31 -9.87
N HIS A 179 -18.42 -3.28 -9.04
CA HIS A 179 -19.59 -2.40 -9.07
C HIS A 179 -19.60 -1.49 -10.30
N PRO A 180 -20.79 -1.02 -10.74
CA PRO A 180 -20.88 0.07 -11.72
C PRO A 180 -20.09 1.29 -11.26
N GLY A 181 -19.32 1.91 -12.17
CA GLY A 181 -18.53 3.11 -11.86
C GLY A 181 -17.14 2.87 -11.25
N TRP A 182 -16.75 1.62 -10.96
CA TRP A 182 -15.49 1.29 -10.29
C TRP A 182 -14.24 1.98 -10.87
N LYS A 183 -14.16 2.15 -12.21
CA LYS A 183 -13.03 2.82 -12.87
C LYS A 183 -12.87 4.25 -12.41
N GLN A 184 -13.98 4.97 -12.23
CA GLN A 184 -13.96 6.35 -11.79
C GLN A 184 -13.58 6.45 -10.31
N GLU A 185 -14.01 5.49 -9.48
CA GLU A 185 -13.61 5.39 -8.08
C GLU A 185 -12.10 5.16 -7.95
N VAL A 186 -11.56 4.14 -8.63
CA VAL A 186 -10.12 3.86 -8.71
C VAL A 186 -9.35 5.10 -9.17
N LYS A 187 -9.78 5.75 -10.25
CA LYS A 187 -9.13 6.96 -10.78
C LYS A 187 -9.14 8.10 -9.75
N THR A 188 -10.25 8.32 -9.07
CA THR A 188 -10.42 9.41 -8.10
C THR A 188 -9.53 9.20 -6.88
N HIS A 189 -9.52 7.99 -6.33
CA HIS A 189 -8.69 7.64 -5.19
C HIS A 189 -7.19 7.68 -5.54
N ARG A 190 -6.80 7.10 -6.68
CA ARG A 190 -5.41 7.15 -7.18
C ARG A 190 -4.91 8.59 -7.35
N ALA A 191 -5.72 9.47 -7.95
CA ALA A 191 -5.35 10.89 -8.13
C ALA A 191 -5.15 11.64 -6.79
N ARG A 192 -5.97 11.33 -5.77
CA ARG A 192 -5.80 11.88 -4.41
C ARG A 192 -4.48 11.41 -3.81
N TRP A 193 -4.19 10.11 -3.88
CA TRP A 193 -2.93 9.55 -3.39
C TRP A 193 -1.72 10.13 -4.12
N GLU A 194 -1.74 10.23 -5.45
CA GLU A 194 -0.67 10.84 -6.26
C GLU A 194 -0.42 12.28 -5.85
N THR A 195 -1.48 13.06 -5.61
CA THR A 195 -1.38 14.44 -5.12
C THR A 195 -0.70 14.50 -3.76
N ILE A 196 -1.03 13.59 -2.83
CA ILE A 196 -0.38 13.50 -1.51
C ILE A 196 1.10 13.16 -1.68
N GLN A 197 1.44 12.17 -2.54
CA GLN A 197 2.83 11.79 -2.79
C GLN A 197 3.64 12.93 -3.41
N LEU A 198 3.06 13.67 -4.36
CA LEU A 198 3.66 14.84 -4.98
C LEU A 198 3.94 15.95 -3.96
N LYS A 199 2.93 16.33 -3.15
CA LYS A 199 3.10 17.33 -2.09
C LYS A 199 4.22 16.93 -1.12
N ALA A 200 4.23 15.66 -0.72
CA ALA A 200 5.27 15.14 0.15
C ALA A 200 6.65 15.10 -0.55
N ALA A 201 6.73 14.87 -1.87
CA ALA A 201 7.97 14.91 -2.64
C ALA A 201 8.53 16.32 -2.73
N VAL A 202 7.69 17.30 -3.09
CA VAL A 202 8.03 18.73 -3.16
C VAL A 202 8.54 19.22 -1.80
N ARG A 203 7.83 18.90 -0.71
CA ARG A 203 8.24 19.32 0.64
C ARG A 203 9.62 18.79 1.05
N ARG A 204 10.03 17.63 0.54
CA ARG A 204 11.35 17.03 0.84
C ARG A 204 12.45 17.43 -0.14
N ASN A 205 12.11 18.08 -1.25
CA ASN A 205 13.05 18.50 -2.30
C ASN A 205 12.68 19.91 -2.80
N GLN A 206 12.57 20.86 -1.87
CA GLN A 206 12.04 22.20 -2.17
C GLN A 206 12.90 22.98 -3.16
N GLN A 207 14.22 22.80 -3.12
CA GLN A 207 15.15 23.46 -4.05
C GLN A 207 14.94 23.00 -5.49
N ASP A 208 14.91 21.69 -5.72
CA ASP A 208 14.67 21.10 -7.06
C ASP A 208 13.28 21.47 -7.58
N ALA A 209 12.27 21.45 -6.70
CA ALA A 209 10.91 21.87 -7.06
C ALA A 209 10.87 23.36 -7.45
N ALA A 210 11.54 24.24 -6.70
CA ALA A 210 11.62 25.65 -7.02
C ALA A 210 12.38 25.91 -8.32
N ALA A 211 13.47 25.19 -8.58
CA ALA A 211 14.21 25.28 -9.84
C ALA A 211 13.33 24.89 -11.03
N THR A 212 12.66 23.74 -10.95
CA THR A 212 11.74 23.25 -12.00
C THR A 212 10.62 24.25 -12.30
N LEU A 213 10.03 24.86 -11.26
CA LEU A 213 8.98 25.86 -11.43
C LEU A 213 9.50 27.15 -12.10
N ARG A 214 10.70 27.60 -11.74
CA ARG A 214 11.34 28.77 -12.40
C ARG A 214 11.60 28.51 -13.87
N GLU A 215 12.08 27.32 -14.23
CA GLU A 215 12.25 26.91 -15.64
C GLU A 215 10.93 26.94 -16.41
N ALA A 216 9.83 26.59 -15.77
CA ALA A 216 8.47 26.68 -16.33
C ALA A 216 7.90 28.12 -16.33
N GLY A 217 8.67 29.13 -15.95
CA GLY A 217 8.27 30.54 -15.97
C GLY A 217 7.55 31.04 -14.72
N TRP A 218 7.53 30.26 -13.64
CA TRP A 218 6.94 30.71 -12.36
C TRP A 218 7.90 31.62 -11.60
N ILE A 219 7.36 32.68 -11.00
CA ILE A 219 8.09 33.52 -10.06
C ILE A 219 8.00 32.87 -8.67
N ILE A 220 9.12 32.36 -8.16
CA ILE A 220 9.22 31.66 -6.87
C ILE A 220 10.16 32.40 -5.92
N ASN A 221 9.61 32.93 -4.83
CA ASN A 221 10.38 33.60 -3.77
C ASN A 221 10.82 32.59 -2.70
N SER A 222 12.10 32.65 -2.31
CA SER A 222 12.60 31.84 -1.20
C SER A 222 12.06 32.38 0.13
N PRO A 223 11.77 31.51 1.12
CA PRO A 223 11.45 31.96 2.49
C PRO A 223 12.54 32.84 3.12
N GLU A 224 13.80 32.71 2.66
CA GLU A 224 14.94 33.48 3.18
C GLU A 224 14.96 34.96 2.72
N GLN A 225 14.02 35.38 1.87
CA GLN A 225 13.91 36.79 1.43
C GLN A 225 12.92 37.62 2.28
N GLN A 226 12.48 37.11 3.43
CA GLN A 226 11.76 37.90 4.45
C GLN A 226 12.71 38.20 5.63
N LEU A 227 13.65 39.13 5.39
CA LEU A 227 14.41 39.84 6.43
C LEU A 227 14.20 41.35 6.23
#